data_AF-A0A192CCE5-F1
#
_entry.id   AF-A0A192CCE5-F1
#
_cell.length_a   1.000
_cell.length_b   1.000
_cell.length_c   1.000
_cell.angle_alpha   90.00
_cell.angle_beta   90.00
_cell.angle_gamma   90.00
#
_symmetry.space_group_name_H-M   'P 1'
#
loop_
_entity.id
_entity.type
_entity.pdbx_description
1 polymer ?
#
loop_
_entity_poly.entity_id
_entity_poly.type
_entity_poly.pdbx_seq_one_letter_code
_entity_poly.pdbx_strand_id
1 'polypeptide(L)'
;MVIPYEPYGDLTMTYKYNPFWQQRIRETVRHALNVHSRLTALRVDLRFPDVPAATDAAVISRFINALKARIDAYQKRKHREGKRVHPTTLHYVWAREFGECKGKKHYHLMLLVNRDTWCRAGDYRAPGSLAGMIKQAWCSALGVDAGRYDTLAHFPVRPAVWLERDDDTGFQQVQERADYLAKESTKAYGTGERNFGCSRG
;
A
#
# COMPACT_ATOMS: atom_id res chain seq x y z
N MET A 1 -22.91 -13.82 18.49
CA MET A 1 -23.36 -14.53 17.28
C MET A 1 -22.37 -14.19 16.18
N VAL A 2 -21.41 -15.09 15.94
CA VAL A 2 -20.31 -14.89 14.97
C VAL A 2 -20.83 -15.38 13.63
N ILE A 3 -21.02 -14.47 12.68
CA ILE A 3 -21.36 -14.84 11.30
C ILE A 3 -20.06 -15.34 10.65
N PRO A 4 -19.98 -16.61 10.25
CA PRO A 4 -18.80 -17.13 9.57
C PRO A 4 -18.61 -16.44 8.22
N TYR A 5 -17.37 -16.09 7.91
CA TYR A 5 -16.96 -15.60 6.61
C TYR A 5 -17.08 -16.76 5.61
N GLU A 6 -18.05 -16.69 4.69
CA GLU A 6 -18.15 -17.64 3.58
C GLU A 6 -16.95 -17.45 2.64
N PRO A 7 -16.13 -18.50 2.41
CA PRO A 7 -15.13 -18.46 1.37
C PRO A 7 -15.87 -18.58 0.02
N TYR A 8 -15.61 -17.63 -0.88
CA TYR A 8 -16.06 -17.74 -2.27
C TYR A 8 -15.63 -19.08 -2.84
N GLY A 9 -16.63 -19.82 -3.34
CA GLY A 9 -16.47 -21.15 -3.86
C GLY A 9 -15.61 -21.23 -5.12
N ASP A 10 -15.04 -22.42 -5.22
CA ASP A 10 -14.55 -23.16 -6.38
C ASP A 10 -13.08 -23.02 -6.82
N LEU A 11 -12.45 -24.19 -6.95
CA LEU A 11 -11.04 -24.53 -7.21
C LEU A 11 -10.01 -24.14 -6.12
N THR A 12 -9.44 -25.19 -5.52
CA THR A 12 -8.19 -25.19 -4.75
C THR A 12 -7.01 -24.71 -5.62
N MET A 13 -6.93 -23.41 -5.90
CA MET A 13 -5.69 -22.78 -6.31
C MET A 13 -4.72 -22.82 -5.12
N THR A 14 -3.84 -23.81 -5.10
CA THR A 14 -2.65 -23.80 -4.24
C THR A 14 -1.75 -22.64 -4.68
N TYR A 15 -1.98 -21.47 -4.11
CA TYR A 15 -1.12 -20.32 -4.33
C TYR A 15 0.26 -20.62 -3.78
N LYS A 16 1.26 -20.67 -4.67
CA LYS A 16 2.66 -20.72 -4.28
C LYS A 16 3.07 -19.31 -3.86
N TYR A 17 3.41 -19.15 -2.59
CA TYR A 17 3.96 -17.91 -2.04
C TYR A 17 5.48 -17.95 -2.13
N ASN A 18 6.09 -16.81 -2.41
CA ASN A 18 7.54 -16.70 -2.40
C ASN A 18 8.07 -16.54 -0.96
N PRO A 19 8.80 -17.51 -0.38
CA PRO A 19 9.20 -17.48 1.03
C PRO A 19 10.11 -16.29 1.37
N PHE A 20 10.98 -15.89 0.43
CA PHE A 20 11.83 -14.71 0.61
C PHE A 20 10.97 -13.44 0.74
N TRP A 21 9.90 -13.29 -0.04
CA TRP A 21 9.05 -12.11 0.03
C TRP A 21 8.23 -12.09 1.32
N GLN A 22 7.71 -13.23 1.75
CA GLN A 22 7.03 -13.36 3.04
C GLN A 22 7.94 -12.94 4.19
N GLN A 23 9.20 -13.40 4.19
CA GLN A 23 10.19 -12.97 5.17
C GLN A 23 10.40 -11.45 5.16
N ARG A 24 10.59 -10.85 3.97
CA ARG A 24 10.80 -9.40 3.82
C ARG A 24 9.58 -8.58 4.27
N ILE A 25 8.37 -9.08 4.00
CA ILE A 25 7.12 -8.51 4.48
C ILE A 25 7.11 -8.51 6.00
N ARG A 26 7.38 -9.66 6.62
CA ARG A 26 7.37 -9.84 8.08
C ARG A 26 8.37 -8.92 8.77
N GLU A 27 9.58 -8.83 8.24
CA GLU A 27 10.62 -7.90 8.73
C GLU A 27 10.15 -6.44 8.64
N THR A 28 9.52 -6.06 7.53
CA THR A 28 9.01 -4.70 7.31
C THR A 28 7.90 -4.35 8.30
N VAL A 29 6.94 -5.25 8.53
CA VAL A 29 5.84 -5.02 9.48
C VAL A 29 6.38 -4.91 10.91
N ARG A 30 7.31 -5.78 11.31
CA ARG A 30 7.94 -5.73 12.64
C ARG A 30 8.72 -4.44 12.85
N HIS A 31 9.49 -4.02 11.86
CA HIS A 31 10.22 -2.76 11.94
C HIS A 31 9.25 -1.57 12.06
N ALA A 32 8.16 -1.56 11.29
CA ALA A 32 7.13 -0.53 11.41
C ALA A 32 6.51 -0.49 12.82
N LEU A 33 6.30 -1.64 13.47
CA LEU A 33 5.79 -1.73 14.85
C LEU A 33 6.81 -1.25 15.90
N ASN A 34 8.10 -1.42 15.64
CA ASN A 34 9.15 -0.87 16.48
C ASN A 34 9.16 0.66 16.43
N VAL A 35 8.88 1.25 15.26
CA VAL A 35 8.78 2.71 15.08
C VAL A 35 7.45 3.26 15.63
N HIS A 36 6.32 2.59 15.36
CA HIS A 36 4.99 3.01 15.83
C HIS A 36 4.30 1.85 16.54
N SER A 37 3.96 2.01 17.82
CA SER A 37 3.27 0.97 18.59
C SER A 37 1.87 0.64 18.07
N ARG A 38 1.27 1.52 17.28
CA ARG A 38 -0.06 1.36 16.67
C ARG A 38 0.03 1.70 15.19
N LEU A 39 -0.23 0.71 14.34
CA LEU A 39 -0.19 0.85 12.89
C LEU A 39 -1.58 0.77 12.26
N THR A 40 -1.73 1.49 11.17
CA THR A 40 -2.75 1.23 10.16
C THR A 40 -2.06 0.67 8.92
N ALA A 41 -2.38 -0.56 8.57
CA ALA A 41 -1.97 -1.22 7.34
C ALA A 41 -3.05 -1.00 6.27
N LEU A 42 -2.71 -0.23 5.23
CA LEU A 42 -3.63 0.20 4.18
C LEU A 42 -3.24 -0.41 2.84
N ARG A 43 -4.14 -1.23 2.28
CA ARG A 43 -4.00 -1.79 0.94
C ARG A 43 -4.38 -0.76 -0.13
N VAL A 44 -3.53 -0.64 -1.15
CA VAL A 44 -3.74 0.22 -2.32
C VAL A 44 -3.31 -0.53 -3.58
N ASP A 45 -4.13 -0.44 -4.62
CA ASP A 45 -3.81 -0.99 -5.94
C ASP A 45 -3.59 0.18 -6.93
N LEU A 46 -2.36 0.33 -7.44
CA LEU A 46 -1.99 1.39 -8.37
C LEU A 46 -2.04 0.87 -9.81
N ARG A 47 -2.89 1.49 -10.61
CA ARG A 47 -3.14 1.15 -12.01
C ARG A 47 -2.51 2.17 -12.94
N PHE A 48 -2.12 1.73 -14.12
CA PHE A 48 -1.65 2.62 -15.17
C PHE A 48 -2.82 3.06 -16.08
N PRO A 49 -2.77 4.29 -16.61
CA PRO A 49 -3.79 4.78 -17.52
C PRO A 49 -3.54 4.29 -18.96
N ASP A 50 -4.57 4.43 -19.81
CA ASP A 50 -4.49 4.22 -21.26
C ASP A 50 -4.15 5.51 -22.03
N VAL A 51 -3.35 6.39 -21.41
CA VAL A 51 -2.87 7.64 -22.00
C VAL A 51 -1.36 7.75 -21.80
N PRO A 52 -0.66 8.63 -22.55
CA PRO A 52 0.77 8.88 -22.32
C PRO A 52 1.03 9.22 -20.84
N ALA A 53 1.83 8.37 -20.19
CA ALA A 53 2.18 8.47 -18.79
C ALA A 53 3.54 7.79 -18.56
N ALA A 54 4.19 8.15 -17.46
CA ALA A 54 5.45 7.53 -17.09
C ALA A 54 5.22 6.08 -16.62
N THR A 55 5.68 5.11 -17.42
CA THR A 55 5.50 3.68 -17.17
C THR A 55 6.82 2.94 -16.91
N ASP A 56 7.93 3.66 -16.72
CA ASP A 56 9.24 3.09 -16.44
C ASP A 56 9.33 2.43 -15.05
N ALA A 57 10.39 1.65 -14.84
CA ALA A 57 10.65 0.94 -13.60
C ALA A 57 10.75 1.83 -12.34
N ALA A 58 11.13 3.11 -12.50
CA ALA A 58 11.33 4.03 -11.38
C ALA A 58 10.03 4.71 -10.92
N VAL A 59 8.90 4.49 -11.61
CA VAL A 59 7.61 5.11 -11.27
C VAL A 59 7.14 4.78 -9.85
N ILE A 60 7.37 3.54 -9.38
CA ILE A 60 7.02 3.15 -8.01
C ILE A 60 7.87 3.90 -6.97
N SER A 61 9.15 4.13 -7.26
CA SER A 61 10.04 4.91 -6.41
C SER A 61 9.62 6.39 -6.38
N ARG A 62 9.24 6.96 -7.53
CA ARG A 62 8.68 8.32 -7.61
C ARG A 62 7.41 8.44 -6.77
N PHE A 63 6.51 7.47 -6.86
CA PHE A 63 5.30 7.41 -6.04
C PHE A 63 5.60 7.41 -4.55
N ILE A 64 6.48 6.52 -4.08
CA ILE A 64 6.84 6.42 -2.66
C ILE A 64 7.45 7.73 -2.17
N ASN A 65 8.38 8.32 -2.94
CA ASN A 65 9.00 9.59 -2.57
C ASN A 65 7.98 10.75 -2.54
N ALA A 66 7.09 10.80 -3.52
CA ALA A 66 6.02 11.78 -3.60
C ALA A 66 5.02 11.65 -2.43
N LEU A 67 4.75 10.43 -1.97
CA LEU A 67 3.89 10.18 -0.81
C LEU A 67 4.58 10.54 0.51
N LYS A 68 5.86 10.18 0.69
CA LYS A 68 6.67 10.61 1.85
C LYS A 68 6.70 12.12 1.99
N ALA A 69 7.01 12.84 0.90
CA ALA A 69 7.04 14.29 0.89
C ALA A 69 5.69 14.92 1.29
N ARG A 70 4.57 14.33 0.86
CA ARG A 70 3.22 14.78 1.24
C ARG A 70 2.91 14.54 2.72
N ILE A 71 3.30 13.38 3.25
CA ILE A 71 3.17 13.06 4.68
C ILE A 71 4.01 14.04 5.52
N ASP A 72 5.23 14.34 5.11
CA ASP A 72 6.09 15.32 5.80
C ASP A 72 5.51 16.73 5.74
N ALA A 73 5.01 17.16 4.59
CA ALA A 73 4.34 18.45 4.44
C ALA A 73 3.07 18.54 5.31
N TYR A 74 2.29 17.46 5.39
CA TYR A 74 1.12 17.37 6.25
C TYR A 74 1.50 17.58 7.72
N GLN A 75 2.52 16.87 8.20
CA GLN A 75 2.99 16.97 9.58
C GLN A 75 3.51 18.38 9.89
N LYS A 76 4.34 18.96 9.01
CA LYS A 76 4.85 20.34 9.14
C LYS A 76 3.72 21.38 9.17
N ARG A 77 2.71 21.23 8.31
CA ARG A 77 1.54 22.12 8.28
C ARG A 77 0.76 22.03 9.59
N LYS A 78 0.44 20.83 10.07
CA LYS A 78 -0.29 20.64 11.33
C LYS A 78 0.45 21.25 12.52
N HIS A 79 1.77 21.07 12.57
CA HIS A 79 2.63 21.68 13.59
C HIS A 79 2.56 23.22 13.54
N ARG A 80 2.67 23.82 12.34
CA ARG A 80 2.56 25.29 12.16
C ARG A 80 1.18 25.83 12.54
N GLU A 81 0.13 25.05 12.35
CA GLU A 81 -1.24 25.38 12.77
C GLU A 81 -1.47 25.24 14.29
N GLY A 82 -0.44 24.89 15.07
CA GLY A 82 -0.56 24.64 16.52
C GLY A 82 -1.39 23.40 16.86
N LYS A 83 -1.63 22.52 15.88
CA LYS A 83 -2.40 21.28 16.08
C LYS A 83 -1.48 20.17 16.55
N ARG A 84 -2.01 19.27 17.38
CA ARG A 84 -1.30 18.06 17.80
C ARG A 84 -0.84 17.26 16.57
N VAL A 85 0.43 16.86 16.56
CA VAL A 85 1.04 16.02 15.53
C VAL A 85 1.50 14.72 16.16
N HIS A 86 1.08 13.60 15.57
CA HIS A 86 1.63 12.29 15.85
C HIS A 86 2.68 11.98 14.77
N PRO A 87 3.98 11.88 15.13
CA PRO A 87 5.03 11.60 14.15
C PRO A 87 4.72 10.34 13.36
N THR A 88 4.83 10.42 12.04
CA THR A 88 4.49 9.33 11.13
C THR A 88 5.60 9.11 10.12
N THR A 89 6.18 7.91 10.20
CA THR A 89 7.13 7.38 9.23
C THR A 89 6.41 6.33 8.37
N LEU A 90 6.38 6.54 7.06
CA LEU A 90 5.79 5.60 6.12
C LEU A 90 6.69 4.39 5.92
N HIS A 91 6.17 3.20 6.24
CA HIS A 91 6.73 1.91 5.82
C HIS A 91 5.82 1.31 4.74
N TYR A 92 6.36 0.45 3.90
CA TYR A 92 5.58 -0.09 2.78
C TYR A 92 6.15 -1.40 2.25
N VAL A 93 5.26 -2.16 1.63
CA VAL A 93 5.57 -3.29 0.76
C VAL A 93 4.81 -3.07 -0.55
N TRP A 94 5.42 -3.42 -1.67
CA TRP A 94 4.76 -3.46 -2.97
C TRP A 94 5.13 -4.72 -3.74
N ALA A 95 4.17 -5.20 -4.53
CA ALA A 95 4.35 -6.24 -5.53
C ALA A 95 3.83 -5.74 -6.88
N ARG A 96 4.52 -6.11 -7.95
CA ARG A 96 4.13 -5.80 -9.32
C ARG A 96 3.49 -7.02 -9.95
N GLU A 97 2.33 -6.82 -10.55
CA GLU A 97 1.56 -7.87 -11.23
C GLU A 97 1.09 -7.39 -12.60
N PHE A 98 0.76 -8.34 -13.46
CA PHE A 98 0.17 -8.10 -14.78
C PHE A 98 -1.22 -8.71 -14.78
N GLY A 99 -2.26 -7.90 -14.98
CA GLY A 99 -3.64 -8.34 -14.82
C GLY A 99 -4.03 -9.41 -15.85
N GLU A 100 -4.76 -10.43 -15.43
CA GLU A 100 -5.08 -11.62 -16.23
C GLU A 100 -5.82 -11.29 -17.53
N CYS A 101 -6.74 -10.33 -17.53
CA CYS A 101 -7.59 -10.06 -18.70
C CYS A 101 -6.94 -9.17 -19.79
N LYS A 102 -5.96 -8.33 -19.45
CA LYS A 102 -5.38 -7.35 -20.40
C LYS A 102 -3.85 -7.26 -20.33
N GLY A 103 -3.20 -8.07 -19.49
CA GLY A 103 -1.75 -8.01 -19.26
C GLY A 103 -1.28 -6.64 -18.78
N LYS A 104 -2.14 -5.85 -18.12
CA LYS A 104 -1.76 -4.50 -17.70
C LYS A 104 -0.95 -4.55 -16.41
N LYS A 105 0.23 -3.91 -16.46
CA LYS A 105 1.06 -3.66 -15.28
C LYS A 105 0.22 -2.94 -14.23
N HIS A 106 0.34 -3.35 -12.98
CA HIS A 106 -0.18 -2.65 -11.82
C HIS A 106 0.64 -3.02 -10.59
N TYR A 107 0.52 -2.20 -9.54
CA TYR A 107 1.18 -2.48 -8.26
C TYR A 107 0.14 -2.70 -7.18
N HIS A 108 0.32 -3.75 -6.39
CA HIS A 108 -0.38 -3.92 -5.13
C HIS A 108 0.55 -3.47 -4.00
N LEU A 109 0.05 -2.64 -3.10
CA LEU A 109 0.81 -2.10 -1.99
C LEU A 109 0.12 -2.36 -0.67
N MET A 110 0.93 -2.55 0.36
CA MET A 110 0.56 -2.40 1.76
C MET A 110 1.35 -1.21 2.32
N LEU A 111 0.64 -0.14 2.69
CA LEU A 111 1.21 1.04 3.33
C LEU A 111 1.01 0.95 4.83
N LEU A 112 2.05 1.16 5.62
CA LEU A 112 2.03 1.08 7.07
C LEU A 112 2.29 2.48 7.63
N VAL A 113 1.30 3.04 8.32
CA VAL A 113 1.35 4.39 8.90
C VAL A 113 0.96 4.37 10.38
N ASN A 114 1.37 5.39 11.12
CA ASN A 114 0.96 5.57 12.51
C ASN A 114 -0.56 5.73 12.60
N ARG A 115 -1.22 4.83 13.34
CA ARG A 115 -2.68 4.82 13.54
C ARG A 115 -3.18 6.06 14.25
N ASP A 116 -2.36 6.67 15.10
CA ASP A 116 -2.72 7.88 15.84
C ASP A 116 -2.80 9.11 14.93
N THR A 117 -2.14 9.07 13.76
CA THR A 117 -2.27 10.09 12.70
C THR A 117 -3.39 9.76 11.75
N TRP A 118 -3.44 8.51 11.28
CA TRP A 118 -4.44 8.02 10.34
C TRP A 118 -4.91 6.63 10.74
N CYS A 119 -6.10 6.53 11.33
CA CYS A 119 -6.74 5.25 11.61
C CYS A 119 -7.43 4.64 10.37
N ARG A 120 -7.49 5.36 9.24
CA ARG A 120 -8.07 4.91 7.97
C ARG A 120 -7.56 5.81 6.85
N ALA A 121 -7.90 5.47 5.61
CA ALA A 121 -7.58 6.29 4.44
C ALA A 121 -8.14 7.73 4.53
N GLY A 122 -9.23 7.92 5.28
CA GLY A 122 -9.93 9.20 5.39
C GLY A 122 -10.89 9.42 4.22
N ASP A 123 -11.25 10.67 3.97
CA ASP A 123 -12.15 11.03 2.88
C ASP A 123 -11.44 10.97 1.51
N TYR A 124 -11.95 10.13 0.61
CA TYR A 124 -11.39 9.93 -0.74
C TYR A 124 -11.53 11.13 -1.68
N ARG A 125 -12.36 12.11 -1.33
CA ARG A 125 -12.55 13.37 -2.08
C ARG A 125 -11.73 14.52 -1.49
N ALA A 126 -11.28 14.37 -0.25
CA ALA A 126 -10.49 15.41 0.43
C ALA A 126 -9.00 15.28 0.05
N PRO A 127 -8.38 16.28 -0.61
CA PRO A 127 -6.97 16.21 -1.01
C PRO A 127 -6.01 16.14 0.19
N GLY A 128 -6.43 16.63 1.35
CA GLY A 128 -5.65 16.59 2.59
C GLY A 128 -5.74 15.29 3.39
N SER A 129 -6.58 14.33 2.98
CA SER A 129 -6.65 13.01 3.60
C SER A 129 -5.48 12.11 3.16
N LEU A 130 -5.28 10.98 3.84
CA LEU A 130 -4.29 9.99 3.40
C LEU A 130 -4.63 9.45 2.00
N ALA A 131 -5.90 9.16 1.73
CA ALA A 131 -6.39 8.76 0.42
C ALA A 131 -6.08 9.80 -0.66
N GLY A 132 -6.38 11.07 -0.39
CA GLY A 132 -6.11 12.18 -1.30
C GLY A 132 -4.61 12.31 -1.60
N MET A 133 -3.77 12.23 -0.56
CA MET A 133 -2.30 12.27 -0.74
C MET A 133 -1.78 11.09 -1.56
N ILE A 134 -2.31 9.88 -1.37
CA ILE A 134 -1.96 8.70 -2.17
C ILE A 134 -2.34 8.89 -3.64
N LYS A 135 -3.57 9.31 -3.91
CA LYS A 135 -4.07 9.57 -5.28
C LYS A 135 -3.20 10.61 -5.99
N GLN A 136 -2.91 11.72 -5.31
CA GLN A 136 -2.04 12.78 -5.85
C GLN A 136 -0.60 12.32 -6.06
N ALA A 137 -0.04 11.55 -5.14
CA ALA A 137 1.31 11.01 -5.28
C ALA A 137 1.40 10.09 -6.51
N TRP A 138 0.36 9.29 -6.76
CA TRP A 138 0.34 8.39 -7.92
C TRP A 138 0.22 9.14 -9.24
N CYS A 139 -0.72 10.08 -9.34
CA CYS A 139 -0.87 10.91 -10.53
C CYS A 139 0.40 11.72 -10.81
N SER A 140 1.04 12.26 -9.77
CA SER A 140 2.32 12.97 -9.87
C SER A 140 3.46 12.07 -10.34
N ALA A 141 3.51 10.81 -9.92
CA ALA A 141 4.55 9.87 -10.35
C ALA A 141 4.40 9.45 -11.82
N LEU A 142 3.15 9.38 -12.29
CA LEU A 142 2.77 9.10 -13.67
C LEU A 142 2.89 10.32 -14.60
N GLY A 143 2.93 11.54 -14.05
CA GLY A 143 2.90 12.77 -14.84
C GLY A 143 1.52 13.08 -15.44
N VAL A 144 0.44 12.67 -14.77
CA VAL A 144 -0.94 12.89 -15.22
C VAL A 144 -1.72 13.77 -14.26
N ASP A 145 -2.82 14.36 -14.76
CA ASP A 145 -3.68 15.23 -13.95
C ASP A 145 -4.43 14.46 -12.85
N ALA A 146 -4.30 14.94 -11.61
CA ALA A 146 -4.94 14.30 -10.47
C ALA A 146 -6.46 14.55 -10.40
N GLY A 147 -7.00 15.57 -11.06
CA GLY A 147 -8.45 15.80 -11.12
C GLY A 147 -9.16 14.77 -11.99
N ARG A 148 -8.49 14.29 -13.04
CA ARG A 148 -9.04 13.32 -14.00
C ARG A 148 -8.70 11.87 -13.69
N TYR A 149 -7.54 11.60 -13.09
CA TYR A 149 -6.98 10.25 -12.96
C TYR A 149 -6.85 9.76 -11.52
N ASP A 150 -7.58 10.35 -10.57
CA ASP A 150 -7.52 9.99 -9.15
C ASP A 150 -7.93 8.53 -8.87
N THR A 151 -8.77 7.94 -9.73
CA THR A 151 -9.24 6.55 -9.64
C THR A 151 -8.16 5.51 -9.97
N LEU A 152 -7.01 5.94 -10.52
CA LEU A 152 -5.87 5.06 -10.78
C LEU A 152 -5.26 4.51 -9.49
N ALA A 153 -5.43 5.21 -8.36
CA ALA A 153 -5.14 4.66 -7.03
C ALA A 153 -6.43 4.08 -6.44
N HIS A 154 -6.59 2.77 -6.60
CA HIS A 154 -7.77 2.03 -6.17
C HIS A 154 -7.59 1.51 -4.75
N PHE A 155 -8.67 1.58 -3.95
CA PHE A 155 -8.71 1.05 -2.59
C PHE A 155 -9.74 -0.08 -2.54
N PRO A 156 -9.35 -1.31 -2.22
CA PRO A 156 -10.29 -2.43 -2.16
C PRO A 156 -11.26 -2.28 -1.00
N VAL A 157 -12.31 -3.11 -1.00
CA VAL A 157 -13.28 -3.17 0.11
C VAL A 157 -12.54 -3.53 1.40
N ARG A 158 -12.75 -2.76 2.48
CA ARG A 158 -12.04 -2.84 3.77
C ARG A 158 -10.51 -2.77 3.59
N PRO A 159 -9.99 -1.64 3.08
CA PRO A 159 -8.58 -1.52 2.70
C PRO A 159 -7.65 -1.41 3.92
N ALA A 160 -8.17 -1.02 5.09
CA ALA A 160 -7.40 -0.79 6.31
C ALA A 160 -7.55 -1.94 7.31
N VAL A 161 -6.44 -2.31 7.95
CA VAL A 161 -6.37 -3.15 9.16
C VAL A 161 -5.55 -2.42 10.21
N TRP A 162 -5.91 -2.64 11.47
CA TRP A 162 -5.15 -2.11 12.59
C TRP A 162 -4.27 -3.18 13.19
N LEU A 163 -3.11 -2.75 13.64
CA LEU A 163 -2.14 -3.59 14.31
C LEU A 163 -1.60 -2.83 15.50
N GLU A 164 -1.46 -3.52 16.62
CA GLU A 164 -0.82 -2.99 17.82
C GLU A 164 0.44 -3.81 18.12
N ARG A 165 1.40 -3.21 18.82
CA ARG A 165 2.59 -3.92 19.29
C ARG A 165 2.13 -5.03 20.24
N ASP A 166 2.76 -6.19 20.13
CA ASP A 166 2.46 -7.38 20.94
C ASP A 166 1.06 -7.99 20.69
N ASP A 167 0.38 -7.61 19.61
CA ASP A 167 -0.84 -8.26 19.11
C ASP A 167 -0.50 -9.30 18.03
N ASP A 168 -0.20 -10.52 18.47
CA ASP A 168 0.16 -11.64 17.57
C ASP A 168 -0.98 -11.99 16.59
N THR A 169 -2.24 -11.85 17.01
CA THR A 169 -3.40 -12.15 16.16
C THR A 169 -3.54 -11.10 15.06
N GLY A 170 -3.45 -9.82 15.42
CA GLY A 170 -3.42 -8.73 14.44
C GLY A 170 -2.23 -8.85 13.50
N PHE A 171 -1.06 -9.25 14.03
CA PHE A 171 0.15 -9.43 13.24
C PHE A 171 -0.06 -10.50 12.16
N GLN A 172 -0.66 -11.62 12.53
CA GLN A 172 -1.00 -12.69 11.59
C GLN A 172 -1.99 -12.21 10.52
N GLN A 173 -3.03 -11.46 10.87
CA GLN A 173 -3.99 -10.94 9.89
C GLN A 173 -3.35 -9.98 8.88
N VAL A 174 -2.46 -9.09 9.34
CA VAL A 174 -1.72 -8.18 8.44
C VAL A 174 -0.75 -8.98 7.59
N GLN A 175 -0.07 -9.97 8.16
CA GLN A 175 0.82 -10.86 7.44
C GLN A 175 0.07 -11.62 6.33
N GLU A 176 -1.08 -12.23 6.61
CA GLU A 176 -1.89 -12.96 5.61
C GLU A 176 -2.34 -12.04 4.46
N ARG A 177 -2.76 -10.81 4.77
CA ARG A 177 -3.13 -9.83 3.74
C ARG A 177 -1.94 -9.34 2.93
N ALA A 178 -0.77 -9.21 3.55
CA ALA A 178 0.44 -8.81 2.87
C ALA A 178 1.05 -9.98 2.08
N ASP A 179 0.89 -11.21 2.53
CA ASP A 179 1.32 -12.44 1.85
C ASP A 179 0.55 -12.66 0.55
N TYR A 180 -0.67 -12.12 0.43
CA TYR A 180 -1.34 -12.01 -0.87
C TYR A 180 -0.47 -11.28 -1.91
N LEU A 181 0.35 -10.30 -1.51
CA LEU A 181 1.34 -9.65 -2.39
C LEU A 181 2.48 -10.59 -2.78
N ALA A 182 2.71 -11.69 -2.07
CA ALA A 182 3.73 -12.69 -2.33
C ALA A 182 3.26 -13.85 -3.24
N LYS A 183 1.97 -13.86 -3.65
CA LYS A 183 1.38 -14.86 -4.56
C LYS A 183 2.08 -14.89 -5.93
N GLU A 184 2.72 -15.98 -6.32
CA GLU A 184 3.57 -16.00 -7.54
C GLU A 184 2.77 -15.94 -8.87
N SER A 185 1.49 -16.31 -8.88
CA SER A 185 0.79 -16.74 -10.11
C SER A 185 0.47 -15.64 -11.15
N THR A 186 0.63 -14.36 -10.82
CA THR A 186 0.28 -13.21 -11.70
C THR A 186 1.49 -12.33 -12.02
N LYS A 187 2.70 -12.82 -11.71
CA LYS A 187 3.93 -12.04 -11.82
C LYS A 187 4.72 -12.41 -13.06
N ALA A 188 4.96 -11.44 -13.93
CA ALA A 188 5.76 -11.65 -15.12
C ALA A 188 7.25 -11.75 -14.75
N TYR A 189 7.86 -12.90 -15.04
CA TYR A 189 9.31 -13.09 -15.01
C TYR A 189 9.89 -12.69 -16.38
N GLY A 190 11.11 -12.12 -16.40
CA GLY A 190 11.84 -11.85 -17.65
C GLY A 190 11.76 -10.44 -18.25
N THR A 191 11.14 -9.47 -17.55
CA THR A 191 11.06 -8.06 -18.03
C THR A 191 12.21 -7.16 -17.55
N GLY A 192 13.20 -7.69 -16.84
CA GLY A 192 14.32 -6.92 -16.27
C GLY A 192 13.99 -6.02 -15.07
N GLU A 193 12.71 -5.78 -14.80
CA GLU A 193 12.23 -5.00 -13.65
C GLU A 193 11.97 -5.90 -12.42
N ARG A 194 12.10 -5.33 -11.22
CA ARG A 194 11.79 -6.01 -9.96
C ARG A 194 10.28 -6.19 -9.80
N ASN A 195 9.87 -7.37 -9.31
CA ASN A 195 8.46 -7.67 -9.02
C ASN A 195 8.06 -7.41 -7.57
N PHE A 196 9.01 -7.07 -6.71
CA PHE A 196 8.79 -6.84 -5.28
C PHE A 196 9.75 -5.79 -4.76
N GLY A 197 9.27 -5.00 -3.79
CA GLY A 197 10.09 -4.11 -2.99
C GLY A 197 9.41 -3.74 -1.68
N CYS A 198 10.21 -3.33 -0.70
CA CYS A 198 9.73 -2.90 0.60
C CYS A 198 10.64 -1.80 1.15
N SER A 199 10.15 -1.05 2.14
CA SER A 199 11.00 -0.17 2.92
C SER A 199 12.09 -0.99 3.61
N ARG A 200 13.33 -0.51 3.55
CA ARG A 200 14.42 -1.01 4.38
C ARG A 200 14.30 -0.35 5.76
N GLY A 201 14.32 -1.18 6.81
CA GLY A 201 14.54 -0.72 8.17
C GLY A 201 15.99 -0.41 8.43
#